data_AF-A0A956MG38-F1
#
_entry.id   AF-A0A956MG38-F1
#
_cell.length_a   1.000
_cell.length_b   1.000
_cell.length_c   1.000
_cell.angle_alpha   90.00
_cell.angle_beta   90.00
_cell.angle_gamma   90.00
#
_symmetry.space_group_name_H-M   'P 1'
#
loop_
_entity.id
_entity.type
_entity.pdbx_description
1 polymer ?
#
loop_
_entity_poly.entity_id
_entity_poly.type
_entity_poly.pdbx_seq_one_letter_code
_entity_poly.pdbx_strand_id
1 'polypeptide(L)'
;MDNAQLRAVMIYQLGAFSAPGVVVDDNTVHKDVLTDEGVGTATPKRIYKAFVRATFVMNGLEDPEWPADWMDLTVAELAAVLLPPGDA
;
A
#
# COMPACT_ATOMS: atom_id res chain seq x y z
N MET A 1 14.14 2.98 -4.83
CA MET A 1 12.76 2.76 -5.28
C MET A 1 12.16 4.11 -5.67
N ASP A 2 11.44 4.20 -6.77
CA ASP A 2 10.66 5.38 -7.16
C ASP A 2 9.15 5.19 -6.90
N ASN A 3 8.35 6.25 -7.09
CA ASN A 3 6.91 6.21 -6.87
C ASN A 3 6.20 5.16 -7.74
N ALA A 4 6.62 4.98 -9.00
CA ALA A 4 6.02 3.98 -9.89
C ALA A 4 6.27 2.55 -9.40
N GLN A 5 7.49 2.28 -8.91
CA GLN A 5 7.84 1.02 -8.29
C GLN A 5 7.06 0.78 -6.98
N LEU A 6 6.87 1.83 -6.17
CA LEU A 6 6.04 1.74 -4.95
C LEU A 6 4.59 1.36 -5.30
N ARG A 7 3.98 2.02 -6.29
CA ARG A 7 2.62 1.70 -6.76
C ARG A 7 2.51 0.26 -7.25
N ALA A 8 3.50 -0.23 -8.00
CA ALA A 8 3.53 -1.63 -8.44
C ALA A 8 3.58 -2.62 -7.26
N VAL A 9 4.35 -2.32 -6.21
CA VAL A 9 4.39 -3.12 -4.98
C VAL A 9 3.03 -3.09 -4.28
N MET A 10 2.44 -1.91 -4.11
CA MET A 10 1.13 -1.75 -3.49
C MET A 10 0.03 -2.53 -4.20
N ILE A 11 -0.05 -2.41 -5.54
CA ILE A 11 -0.99 -3.15 -6.39
C ILE A 11 -0.81 -4.66 -6.23
N TYR A 12 0.43 -5.13 -6.30
CA TYR A 12 0.72 -6.57 -6.15
C TYR A 12 0.30 -7.10 -4.78
N GLN A 13 0.59 -6.36 -3.70
CA GLN A 13 0.23 -6.78 -2.35
C GLN A 13 -1.27 -6.70 -2.08
N LEU A 14 -1.96 -5.66 -2.55
CA LEU A 14 -3.41 -5.57 -2.49
C LEU A 14 -4.08 -6.70 -3.27
N GLY A 15 -3.53 -7.06 -4.43
CA GLY A 15 -4.00 -8.20 -5.23
C GLY A 15 -4.06 -9.50 -4.44
N ALA A 16 -3.12 -9.74 -3.51
CA ALA A 16 -3.10 -10.94 -2.67
C ALA A 16 -4.25 -10.99 -1.63
N PHE A 17 -4.86 -9.85 -1.31
CA PHE A 17 -6.03 -9.75 -0.42
C PHE A 17 -7.35 -9.60 -1.16
N SER A 18 -7.31 -9.34 -2.47
CA SER A 18 -8.50 -9.15 -3.30
C SER A 18 -9.20 -10.48 -3.64
N ALA A 19 -10.52 -10.42 -3.86
CA ALA A 19 -11.27 -11.58 -4.32
C ALA A 19 -10.87 -11.97 -5.77
N PRO A 20 -10.97 -13.26 -6.14
CA PRO A 20 -10.68 -13.69 -7.50
C PRO A 20 -11.49 -12.89 -8.54
N GLY A 21 -10.81 -12.34 -9.54
CA GLY A 21 -11.43 -11.56 -10.62
C GLY A 21 -11.60 -10.06 -10.33
N VAL A 22 -11.24 -9.59 -9.13
CA VAL A 22 -11.13 -8.15 -8.84
C VAL A 22 -9.82 -7.62 -9.43
N VAL A 23 -9.91 -6.55 -10.22
CA VAL A 23 -8.73 -5.85 -10.74
C VAL A 23 -8.30 -4.82 -9.71
N VAL A 24 -7.05 -4.90 -9.28
CA VAL A 24 -6.39 -3.91 -8.45
C VAL A 24 -5.51 -3.03 -9.34
N ASP A 25 -5.64 -1.72 -9.19
CA ASP A 25 -4.93 -0.71 -9.96
C ASP A 25 -4.65 0.56 -9.13
N ASP A 26 -4.12 1.59 -9.79
CA ASP A 26 -3.81 2.87 -9.18
C ASP A 26 -5.01 3.57 -8.51
N ASN A 27 -6.24 3.30 -8.95
CA ASN A 27 -7.46 3.92 -8.46
C ASN A 27 -8.14 3.09 -7.37
N THR A 28 -7.59 1.95 -7.01
CA THR A 28 -8.17 1.08 -5.98
C THR A 28 -8.01 1.72 -4.60
N VAL A 29 -9.13 1.95 -3.91
CA VAL A 29 -9.14 2.47 -2.54
C VAL A 29 -8.81 1.34 -1.57
N HIS A 30 -7.89 1.59 -0.63
CA HIS A 30 -7.35 0.54 0.24
C HIS A 30 -8.43 -0.18 1.08
N LYS A 31 -9.42 0.55 1.63
CA LYS A 31 -10.50 -0.03 2.43
C LYS A 31 -11.44 -0.95 1.66
N ASP A 32 -11.46 -0.87 0.33
CA ASP A 32 -12.29 -1.75 -0.50
C ASP A 32 -11.70 -3.16 -0.62
N VAL A 33 -10.41 -3.32 -0.25
CA VAL A 33 -9.67 -4.58 -0.31
C VAL A 33 -9.19 -5.04 1.07
N LEU A 34 -8.75 -4.11 1.91
CA LEU A 34 -8.15 -4.41 3.21
C LEU A 34 -9.18 -4.30 4.33
N THR A 35 -9.17 -5.29 5.21
CA THR A 35 -10.05 -5.34 6.37
C THR A 35 -9.26 -5.33 7.68
N ASP A 36 -9.96 -5.02 8.77
CA ASP A 36 -9.48 -5.20 10.15
C ASP A 36 -9.78 -6.63 10.67
N GLU A 37 -10.43 -7.49 9.87
CA GLU A 37 -10.72 -8.88 10.21
C GLU A 37 -9.54 -9.79 9.88
N GLY A 38 -9.10 -10.60 10.84
CA GLY A 38 -7.92 -11.47 10.67
C GLY A 38 -7.72 -12.45 11.81
N VAL A 39 -6.52 -13.04 11.89
CA VAL A 39 -6.17 -14.03 12.91
C VAL A 39 -5.31 -13.36 14.00
N GLY A 40 -5.89 -13.16 15.18
CA GLY A 40 -5.21 -12.49 16.29
C GLY A 40 -4.85 -11.04 15.95
N THR A 41 -3.56 -10.69 15.98
CA THR A 41 -3.10 -9.36 15.59
C THR A 41 -2.80 -9.24 14.09
N ALA A 42 -2.80 -10.33 13.34
CA ALA A 42 -2.50 -10.36 11.92
C ALA A 42 -3.77 -10.09 11.10
N THR A 43 -3.96 -8.83 10.72
CA THR A 43 -5.05 -8.37 9.84
C THR A 43 -4.48 -7.99 8.47
N PRO A 44 -5.25 -8.10 7.37
CA PRO A 44 -4.84 -7.66 6.03
C PRO A 44 -4.23 -6.25 6.05
N LYS A 45 -4.91 -5.33 6.73
CA LYS A 45 -4.45 -3.95 6.93
C LYS A 45 -3.05 -3.88 7.58
N ARG A 46 -2.82 -4.63 8.65
CA ARG A 46 -1.53 -4.62 9.37
C ARG A 46 -0.42 -5.27 8.56
N ILE A 47 -0.70 -6.39 7.89
CA ILE A 47 0.26 -7.11 7.05
C ILE A 47 0.66 -6.23 5.86
N TYR A 48 -0.32 -5.67 5.14
CA TYR A 48 -0.08 -4.76 4.03
C TYR A 48 0.80 -3.57 4.45
N LYS A 49 0.41 -2.86 5.52
CA LYS A 49 1.18 -1.73 6.04
C LYS A 49 2.61 -2.13 6.43
N ALA A 50 2.79 -3.27 7.10
CA ALA A 50 4.10 -3.77 7.47
C ALA A 50 4.97 -4.09 6.24
N PHE A 51 4.38 -4.69 5.21
CA PHE A 51 5.09 -5.03 3.97
C PHE A 51 5.55 -3.79 3.21
N VAL A 52 4.68 -2.79 3.05
CA VAL A 52 5.05 -1.53 2.39
C VAL A 52 6.17 -0.83 3.16
N ARG A 53 6.07 -0.71 4.49
CA ARG A 53 7.14 -0.14 5.34
C ARG A 53 8.46 -0.91 5.20
N ALA A 54 8.41 -2.25 5.22
CA ALA A 54 9.60 -3.07 5.01
C ALA A 54 10.22 -2.84 3.62
N THR A 55 9.40 -2.63 2.59
CA THR A 55 9.86 -2.33 1.23
C THR A 55 10.67 -1.03 1.18
N PHE A 56 10.27 0.02 1.90
CA PHE A 56 11.06 1.25 2.02
C PHE A 56 12.45 0.97 2.60
N VAL A 57 12.49 0.31 3.76
CA VAL A 57 13.74 -0.02 4.47
C VAL A 57 14.66 -0.90 3.62
N MET A 58 14.11 -1.92 2.95
CA MET A 58 14.88 -2.81 2.06
C MET A 58 15.46 -2.09 0.84
N ASN A 59 14.89 -0.95 0.45
CA ASN A 59 15.37 -0.11 -0.64
C ASN A 59 16.24 1.07 -0.15
N GLY A 60 16.65 1.07 1.11
CA GLY A 60 17.50 2.12 1.69
C GLY A 60 16.79 3.46 1.91
N LEU A 61 15.45 3.46 1.94
CA LEU A 61 14.64 4.64 2.26
C LEU A 61 14.24 4.62 3.74
N GLU A 62 13.98 5.80 4.29
CA GLU A 62 13.42 5.92 5.64
C GLU A 62 11.98 5.38 5.69
N ASP A 63 11.56 4.91 6.86
CA ASP A 63 10.19 4.47 7.11
C ASP A 63 9.26 5.69 7.13
N PRO A 64 8.35 5.84 6.16
CA PRO A 64 7.57 7.06 6.03
C PRO A 64 6.49 7.16 7.11
N GLU A 65 6.12 8.38 7.48
CA GLU A 65 4.91 8.60 8.27
C GLU A 65 3.67 8.33 7.40
N TRP A 66 2.72 7.55 7.93
CA TRP A 66 1.50 7.22 7.21
C TRP A 66 0.39 8.19 7.60
N PRO A 67 -0.35 8.75 6.63
CA PRO A 67 -1.48 9.61 6.94
C PRO A 67 -2.56 8.83 7.69
N ALA A 68 -3.28 9.48 8.60
CA ALA A 68 -4.26 8.81 9.47
C ALA A 68 -5.42 8.17 8.69
N ASP A 69 -5.77 8.78 7.55
CA ASP A 69 -6.82 8.43 6.60
C ASP A 69 -6.30 7.60 5.41
N TRP A 70 -5.11 7.00 5.49
CA TRP A 70 -4.52 6.24 4.38
C TRP A 70 -5.41 5.14 3.80
N MET A 71 -6.33 4.59 4.60
CA MET A 71 -7.29 3.56 4.16
C MET A 71 -8.33 4.10 3.18
N ASP A 72 -8.59 5.41 3.22
CA ASP A 72 -9.52 6.11 2.34
C ASP A 72 -8.85 6.61 1.04
N LEU A 73 -7.52 6.48 0.94
CA LEU A 73 -6.76 6.86 -0.24
C LEU A 73 -6.71 5.72 -1.25
N THR A 74 -6.64 6.09 -2.53
CA THR A 74 -6.26 5.18 -3.62
C THR A 74 -4.78 4.78 -3.52
N VAL A 75 -4.37 3.76 -4.28
CA VAL A 75 -2.95 3.40 -4.42
C VAL A 75 -2.11 4.59 -4.86
N ALA A 76 -2.54 5.31 -5.90
CA ALA A 76 -1.80 6.43 -6.44
C ALA A 76 -1.66 7.58 -5.41
N GLU A 77 -2.75 7.93 -4.72
CA GLU A 77 -2.74 8.98 -3.71
C GLU A 77 -1.83 8.62 -2.53
N LEU A 78 -1.96 7.40 -1.98
CA LEU A 78 -1.10 7.00 -0.87
C LEU A 78 0.37 6.95 -1.28
N ALA A 79 0.69 6.40 -2.45
CA ALA A 79 2.06 6.36 -2.93
C ALA A 79 2.65 7.76 -3.09
N ALA A 80 1.88 8.73 -3.62
CA ALA A 80 2.31 10.11 -3.75
C ALA A 80 2.60 10.79 -2.39
N VAL A 81 1.85 10.44 -1.34
CA VAL A 81 2.11 10.93 0.02
C VAL A 81 3.37 10.30 0.61
N LEU A 82 3.55 8.98 0.46
CA LEU A 82 4.67 8.26 1.09
C LEU A 82 6.00 8.47 0.35
N LEU A 83 5.95 8.63 -0.98
CA LEU A 83 7.12 8.84 -1.83
C LEU A 83 6.69 9.67 -3.05
N PRO A 84 6.79 11.00 -3.01
CA PRO A 84 6.39 11.86 -4.12
C PRO A 84 7.06 11.45 -5.43
N PRO A 85 6.37 11.55 -6.58
CA PRO A 85 7.02 11.36 -7.87
C PRO A 85 8.17 12.36 -7.99
N GLY A 86 9.36 11.91 -8.39
CA GLY A 86 10.47 12.82 -8.64
C GLY A 86 10.10 13.78 -9.76
N ASP A 87 10.42 15.07 -9.59
CA ASP A 87 10.34 16.04 -10.68
C ASP A 87 11.24 15.52 -11.83
N ALA A 88 10.63 15.26 -12.97
CA ALA A 88 11.31 14.77 -14.18
C ALA A 88 12.24 15.83 -14.79
#